data_AF-A0A2D3UPI1-F1
#
_entry.id   AF-A0A2D3UPI1-F1
#
_cell.length_a   1.000
_cell.length_b   1.000
_cell.length_c   1.000
_cell.angle_alpha   90.00
_cell.angle_beta   90.00
_cell.angle_gamma   90.00
#
_symmetry.space_group_name_H-M   'P 1'
#
loop_
_entity.id
_entity.type
_entity.pdbx_description
1 polymer ?
#
loop_
_entity_poly.entity_id
_entity_poly.type
_entity_poly.pdbx_seq_one_letter_code
_entity_poly.pdbx_strand_id
1 'polypeptide(L)'
;MLLIKRSFKVINKLPNRTLFHPCRSFTTSRPLWTPAKQDTTAKKGASKSRSRPYHRWSPEEEALLLKLREERLGWTAVQARLPTTRSIAGLIDKYGSIAPRGDQGRFLHTPRYTDAERALITKLRNEGLSWQEIQKRHFPTHSARNLACTYSSTRTARGNDVFVYRLWSKEDVEKLLLLREERKMGYPEIAVAMGRTNASVKTKYRDLSKAREMRLGSQGRGYVRVKSRLHWPDEDEARLVEMITQGATNKEICATWPRRKPIGIGRKILEIKKRIGLSEPPKVNPVDKKSLAKMTKLKAQGATWKEIADMMSEFTLAELQYAYQRDVARRRKADAEENVAKASKNGE
;
A
#
# COMPACT_ATOMS: atom_id res chain seq x y z
N MET A 1 0.90 -65.14 -25.72
CA MET A 1 0.19 -63.90 -26.09
C MET A 1 -1.24 -63.97 -25.56
N LEU A 2 -1.50 -63.35 -24.41
CA LEU A 2 -2.81 -63.37 -23.74
C LEU A 2 -3.60 -62.10 -24.12
N LEU A 3 -4.65 -62.28 -24.92
CA LEU A 3 -5.57 -61.22 -25.35
C LEU A 3 -6.61 -60.95 -24.25
N ILE A 4 -6.40 -59.88 -23.49
CA ILE A 4 -7.37 -59.36 -22.52
C ILE A 4 -8.45 -58.59 -23.29
N LYS A 5 -9.62 -59.21 -23.48
CA LYS A 5 -10.84 -58.52 -23.94
C LYS A 5 -11.40 -57.67 -22.81
N ARG A 6 -11.23 -56.34 -22.89
CA ARG A 6 -11.91 -55.38 -22.01
C ARG A 6 -13.30 -55.05 -22.57
N SER A 7 -14.33 -55.57 -21.92
CA SER A 7 -15.72 -55.24 -22.15
C SER A 7 -16.02 -53.81 -21.64
N PHE A 8 -16.31 -52.88 -22.56
CA PHE A 8 -16.83 -51.57 -22.20
C PHE A 8 -18.34 -51.67 -21.91
N LYS A 9 -18.72 -51.48 -20.65
CA LYS A 9 -20.11 -51.33 -20.22
C LYS A 9 -20.60 -49.95 -20.67
N VAL A 10 -21.54 -49.94 -21.62
CA VAL A 10 -22.30 -48.77 -22.04
C VAL A 10 -23.18 -48.33 -20.86
N ILE A 11 -22.89 -47.15 -20.29
CA ILE A 11 -23.72 -46.55 -19.24
C ILE A 11 -24.88 -45.80 -19.89
N ASN A 12 -26.06 -46.09 -19.36
CA ASN A 12 -27.37 -45.67 -19.82
C ASN A 12 -27.57 -44.16 -19.95
N LYS A 13 -28.23 -43.81 -21.06
CA LYS A 13 -29.22 -42.75 -21.28
C LYS A 13 -29.54 -41.87 -20.05
N LEU A 14 -29.14 -40.60 -20.11
CA LEU A 14 -29.75 -39.53 -19.33
C LEU A 14 -31.03 -39.05 -20.03
N PRO A 15 -32.15 -38.83 -19.32
CA PRO A 15 -33.35 -38.27 -19.92
C PRO A 15 -33.20 -36.77 -20.17
N ASN A 16 -33.45 -36.38 -21.43
CA ASN A 16 -33.74 -35.00 -21.83
C ASN A 16 -34.92 -34.47 -21.02
N ARG A 17 -34.65 -33.57 -20.07
CA ARG A 17 -35.68 -32.78 -19.39
C ARG A 17 -35.60 -31.34 -19.88
N THR A 18 -36.10 -31.13 -21.09
CA THR A 18 -36.47 -29.81 -21.61
C THR A 18 -37.75 -29.36 -20.91
N LEU A 19 -37.61 -28.61 -19.82
CA LEU A 19 -38.66 -27.73 -19.31
C LEU A 19 -38.33 -26.31 -19.76
N PHE A 20 -38.71 -26.01 -20.99
CA PHE A 20 -38.86 -24.63 -21.47
C PHE A 20 -40.06 -24.03 -20.72
N HIS A 21 -39.78 -23.25 -19.68
CA HIS A 21 -40.78 -22.37 -19.12
C HIS A 21 -40.97 -21.18 -20.07
N PRO A 22 -42.21 -20.88 -20.52
CA PRO A 22 -42.47 -19.65 -21.25
C PRO A 22 -42.22 -18.46 -20.32
N CYS A 23 -41.24 -17.63 -20.68
CA CYS A 23 -41.04 -16.31 -20.10
C CYS A 23 -42.36 -15.52 -20.20
N ARG A 24 -43.06 -15.39 -19.08
CA ARG A 24 -44.09 -14.36 -18.91
C ARG A 24 -43.44 -13.01 -19.16
N SER A 25 -43.83 -12.39 -20.27
CA SER A 25 -43.65 -10.98 -20.55
C SER A 25 -44.39 -10.16 -19.48
N PHE A 26 -43.71 -9.87 -18.38
CA PHE A 26 -44.12 -8.79 -17.50
C PHE A 26 -43.79 -7.47 -18.20
N THR A 27 -44.78 -6.96 -18.94
CA THR A 27 -44.87 -5.54 -19.27
C THR A 27 -45.19 -4.77 -17.99
N THR A 28 -44.22 -4.66 -17.08
CA THR A 28 -44.27 -3.62 -16.06
C THR A 28 -44.00 -2.30 -16.77
N SER A 29 -45.08 -1.65 -17.20
CA SER A 29 -45.10 -0.21 -17.42
C SER A 29 -44.48 0.44 -16.18
N ARG A 30 -43.22 0.85 -16.30
CA ARG A 30 -42.58 1.69 -15.29
C ARG A 30 -43.35 3.01 -15.29
N PRO A 31 -44.03 3.39 -14.19
CA PRO A 31 -44.50 4.74 -14.08
C PRO A 31 -43.28 5.66 -14.18
N LEU A 32 -43.38 6.67 -15.06
CA LEU A 32 -42.45 7.78 -15.16
C LEU A 32 -42.29 8.38 -13.76
N TRP A 33 -41.21 8.01 -13.08
CA TRP A 33 -40.82 8.61 -11.82
C TRP A 33 -40.28 10.00 -12.16
N THR A 34 -41.17 11.00 -12.11
CA THR A 34 -40.78 12.39 -12.04
C THR A 34 -40.18 12.61 -10.65
N PRO A 35 -38.91 13.05 -10.54
CA PRO A 35 -38.39 13.45 -9.24
C PRO A 35 -39.13 14.72 -8.84
N ALA A 36 -40.07 14.59 -7.91
CA ALA A 36 -40.57 15.73 -7.16
C ALA A 36 -39.35 16.39 -6.50
N LYS A 37 -39.02 17.59 -6.95
CA LYS A 37 -38.04 18.48 -6.32
C LYS A 37 -38.57 18.81 -4.93
N GLN A 38 -38.27 17.95 -3.95
CA GLN A 38 -38.33 18.35 -2.57
C GLN A 38 -37.12 19.25 -2.33
N ASP A 39 -37.39 20.55 -2.27
CA ASP A 39 -36.50 21.57 -1.73
C ASP A 39 -36.17 21.21 -0.27
N THR A 40 -35.21 20.32 -0.10
CA THR A 40 -34.53 20.05 1.16
C THR A 40 -33.33 20.96 1.26
N THR A 41 -33.57 22.27 1.20
CA THR A 41 -32.64 23.29 1.70
C THR A 41 -32.66 23.31 3.23
N ALA A 42 -32.61 22.12 3.85
CA ALA A 42 -32.23 21.97 5.24
C ALA A 42 -30.74 22.34 5.29
N LYS A 43 -30.46 23.60 5.65
CA LYS A 43 -29.15 24.09 6.04
C LYS A 43 -28.54 23.04 6.98
N LYS A 44 -27.63 22.21 6.47
CA LYS A 44 -26.73 21.38 7.26
C LYS A 44 -25.92 22.36 8.07
N GLY A 45 -26.44 22.74 9.24
CA GLY A 45 -25.68 23.41 10.27
C GLY A 45 -24.43 22.57 10.43
N ALA A 46 -23.28 23.17 10.12
CA ALA A 46 -21.99 22.53 10.31
C ALA A 46 -21.96 22.11 11.77
N SER A 47 -22.25 20.83 12.01
CA SER A 47 -22.04 20.18 13.28
C SER A 47 -20.56 20.42 13.53
N LYS A 48 -20.27 21.43 14.36
CA LYS A 48 -18.96 21.67 14.94
C LYS A 48 -18.66 20.36 15.64
N SER A 49 -18.02 19.43 14.93
CA SER A 49 -17.53 18.19 15.51
C SER A 49 -16.53 18.69 16.53
N ARG A 50 -17.00 18.84 17.77
CA ARG A 50 -16.14 19.09 18.92
C ARG A 50 -15.13 17.97 18.82
N SER A 51 -13.95 18.29 18.32
CA SER A 51 -12.85 17.35 18.20
C SER A 51 -12.66 16.85 19.61
N ARG A 52 -13.18 15.64 19.88
CA ARG A 52 -12.97 15.01 21.17
C ARG A 52 -11.46 15.06 21.37
N PRO A 53 -10.97 15.66 22.47
CA PRO A 53 -9.55 15.83 22.67
C PRO A 53 -8.92 14.45 22.47
N TYR A 54 -8.09 14.32 21.44
CA TYR A 54 -7.46 13.06 21.10
C TYR A 54 -6.60 12.68 22.30
N HIS A 55 -7.07 11.70 23.07
CA HIS A 55 -6.35 11.26 24.24
C HIS A 55 -4.97 10.78 23.77
N ARG A 56 -3.89 11.41 24.24
CA ARG A 56 -2.53 11.07 23.81
C ARG A 56 -2.21 9.66 24.29
N TRP A 57 -1.45 8.90 23.52
CA TRP A 57 -0.98 7.59 23.94
C TRP A 57 0.11 7.75 24.98
N SER A 58 -0.02 7.05 26.10
CA SER A 58 1.05 7.00 27.10
C SER A 58 2.09 5.91 26.74
N PRO A 59 3.36 6.06 27.14
CA PRO A 59 4.37 5.02 26.93
C PRO A 59 3.99 3.67 27.53
N GLU A 60 3.28 3.67 28.66
CA GLU A 60 2.81 2.46 29.34
C GLU A 60 1.70 1.77 28.54
N GLU A 61 0.77 2.54 27.96
CA GLU A 61 -0.26 2.00 27.05
C GLU A 61 0.38 1.38 25.79
N GLU A 62 1.42 2.00 25.25
CA GLU A 62 2.15 1.50 24.08
C GLU A 62 2.88 0.18 24.39
N ALA A 63 3.57 0.12 25.52
CA ALA A 63 4.26 -1.09 25.97
C ALA A 63 3.26 -2.24 26.23
N LEU A 64 2.13 -1.95 26.87
CA LEU A 64 1.07 -2.93 27.11
C LEU A 64 0.45 -3.40 25.79
N LEU A 65 0.20 -2.49 24.85
CA LEU A 65 -0.31 -2.84 23.52
C LEU A 65 0.65 -3.78 22.77
N LEU A 66 1.96 -3.54 22.82
CA LEU A 66 2.97 -4.42 22.23
C LEU A 66 2.95 -5.81 22.88
N LYS A 67 3.00 -5.88 24.21
CA LYS A 67 2.98 -7.14 24.97
C LYS A 67 1.73 -7.98 24.67
N LEU A 68 0.54 -7.37 24.69
CA LEU A 68 -0.71 -8.09 24.39
C LEU A 68 -0.75 -8.63 22.95
N ARG A 69 -0.04 -7.98 22.02
CA ARG A 69 0.06 -8.43 20.63
C ARG A 69 1.16 -9.48 20.43
N GLU A 70 2.22 -9.47 21.22
CA GLU A 70 3.19 -10.57 21.33
C GLU A 70 2.52 -11.86 21.83
N GLU A 71 1.60 -11.74 22.79
CA GLU A 71 0.72 -12.81 23.27
C GLU A 71 -0.33 -13.27 22.22
N ARG A 72 -0.31 -12.69 21.02
CA ARG A 72 -1.21 -13.01 19.90
C ARG A 72 -2.70 -12.83 20.19
N LEU A 73 -3.07 -11.96 21.13
CA LEU A 73 -4.47 -11.70 21.45
C LEU A 73 -5.19 -10.95 20.33
N GLY A 74 -6.47 -11.31 20.10
CA GLY A 74 -7.34 -10.59 19.17
C GLY A 74 -7.63 -9.16 19.64
N TRP A 75 -7.90 -8.23 18.71
CA TRP A 75 -8.08 -6.81 19.03
C TRP A 75 -9.16 -6.51 20.06
N THR A 76 -10.23 -7.31 20.10
CA THR A 76 -11.29 -7.20 21.12
C THR A 76 -10.78 -7.54 22.51
N ALA A 77 -9.97 -8.59 22.65
CA ALA A 77 -9.34 -8.97 23.91
C ALA A 77 -8.27 -7.94 24.35
N VAL A 78 -7.52 -7.39 23.39
CA VAL A 78 -6.57 -6.28 23.65
C VAL A 78 -7.33 -5.06 24.18
N GLN A 79 -8.44 -4.68 23.53
CA GLN A 79 -9.25 -3.53 23.93
C GLN A 79 -9.80 -3.70 25.36
N ALA A 80 -10.25 -4.91 25.73
CA ALA A 80 -10.77 -5.18 27.06
C ALA A 80 -9.72 -5.12 28.17
N ARG A 81 -8.43 -5.29 27.84
CA ARG A 81 -7.30 -5.27 28.80
C ARG A 81 -6.63 -3.91 28.94
N LEU A 82 -6.91 -2.96 28.03
CA LEU A 82 -6.34 -1.62 28.13
C LEU A 82 -7.19 -0.74 29.06
N PRO A 83 -6.56 0.09 29.91
CA PRO A 83 -7.27 0.89 30.91
C PRO A 83 -8.15 1.99 30.30
N THR A 84 -7.88 2.37 29.05
CA THR A 84 -8.59 3.43 28.36
C THR A 84 -9.58 2.87 27.34
N THR A 85 -10.72 3.55 27.17
CA THR A 85 -11.72 3.24 26.14
C THR A 85 -11.22 3.65 24.75
N ARG A 86 -10.13 3.06 24.29
CA ARG A 86 -9.64 3.22 22.91
C ARG A 86 -10.56 2.45 21.98
N SER A 87 -10.83 3.02 20.81
CA SER A 87 -11.50 2.28 19.75
C SER A 87 -10.55 1.25 19.15
N ILE A 88 -11.08 0.12 18.67
CA ILE A 88 -10.30 -0.90 17.97
C ILE A 88 -9.50 -0.30 16.80
N ALA A 89 -10.11 0.64 16.04
CA ALA A 89 -9.42 1.35 14.97
C ALA A 89 -8.19 2.13 15.48
N GLY A 90 -8.33 2.83 16.61
CA GLY A 90 -7.21 3.54 17.24
C GLY A 90 -6.10 2.61 17.73
N LEU A 91 -6.45 1.41 18.23
CA LEU A 91 -5.47 0.37 18.59
C LEU A 91 -4.70 -0.11 17.37
N ILE A 92 -5.41 -0.40 16.26
CA ILE A 92 -4.82 -0.87 15.00
C ILE A 92 -3.86 0.18 14.43
N ASP A 93 -4.30 1.43 14.34
CA ASP A 93 -3.50 2.52 13.80
C ASP A 93 -2.26 2.76 14.66
N LYS A 94 -2.43 2.80 16.00
CA LYS A 94 -1.31 3.00 16.91
C LYS A 94 -0.32 1.85 16.83
N TYR A 95 -0.80 0.62 16.87
CA TYR A 95 0.06 -0.54 16.69
C TYR A 95 0.82 -0.49 15.37
N GLY A 96 0.16 -0.04 14.30
CA GLY A 96 0.80 0.20 13.01
C GLY A 96 1.96 1.19 13.05
N SER A 97 2.00 2.11 14.01
CA SER A 97 3.11 3.03 14.21
C SER A 97 4.23 2.49 15.10
N ILE A 98 3.91 1.69 16.13
CA ILE A 98 4.87 1.29 17.17
C ILE A 98 5.38 -0.14 17.02
N ALA A 99 4.66 -1.01 16.29
CA ALA A 99 5.02 -2.41 16.17
C ALA A 99 6.38 -2.55 15.50
N PRO A 100 7.28 -3.41 16.03
CA PRO A 100 8.58 -3.61 15.44
C PRO A 100 8.43 -4.17 14.02
N ARG A 101 9.30 -3.66 13.16
CA ARG A 101 9.33 -3.97 11.74
C ARG A 101 10.60 -4.73 11.44
N GLY A 102 10.50 -5.80 10.66
CA GLY A 102 11.69 -6.46 10.11
C GLY A 102 12.33 -5.62 9.00
N ASP A 103 13.44 -6.11 8.44
CA ASP A 103 14.27 -5.41 7.45
C ASP A 103 13.51 -4.92 6.20
N GLN A 104 12.40 -5.58 5.88
CA GLN A 104 11.54 -5.26 4.74
C GLN A 104 10.42 -4.24 5.10
N GLY A 105 10.51 -3.58 6.26
CA GLY A 105 9.52 -2.61 6.75
C GLY A 105 8.17 -3.22 7.16
N ARG A 106 8.08 -4.55 7.25
CA ARG A 106 6.84 -5.28 7.58
C ARG A 106 6.75 -5.57 9.07
N PHE A 107 5.54 -5.52 9.63
CA PHE A 107 5.29 -5.82 11.04
C PHE A 107 5.67 -7.26 11.40
N LEU A 108 6.51 -7.43 12.42
CA LEU A 108 6.98 -8.74 12.88
C LEU A 108 5.85 -9.59 13.46
N HIS A 109 4.87 -8.98 14.13
CA HIS A 109 3.82 -9.70 14.87
C HIS A 109 2.50 -9.81 14.11
N THR A 110 2.43 -9.49 12.82
CA THR A 110 1.25 -9.92 12.06
C THR A 110 1.38 -11.43 11.94
N PRO A 111 0.47 -12.23 12.53
CA PRO A 111 0.59 -13.68 12.48
C PRO A 111 0.45 -14.09 11.02
N ARG A 112 1.60 -14.32 10.37
CA ARG A 112 1.64 -15.02 9.11
C ARG A 112 1.48 -16.49 9.44
N TYR A 113 0.65 -17.16 8.65
CA TYR A 113 0.69 -18.61 8.62
C TYR A 113 2.10 -19.02 8.22
N THR A 114 2.75 -19.75 9.12
CA THR A 114 3.97 -20.51 8.87
C THR A 114 3.74 -21.49 7.72
N ASP A 115 4.81 -21.98 7.11
CA ASP A 115 4.68 -22.94 6.01
C ASP A 115 4.02 -24.25 6.47
N ALA A 116 4.25 -24.65 7.72
CA ALA A 116 3.56 -25.77 8.35
C ALA A 116 2.06 -25.52 8.50
N GLU A 117 1.65 -24.36 9.03
CA GLU A 117 0.23 -23.99 9.15
C GLU A 117 -0.44 -23.91 7.78
N ARG A 118 0.23 -23.37 6.77
CA ARG A 118 -0.27 -23.34 5.39
C ARG A 118 -0.46 -24.74 4.83
N ALA A 119 0.51 -25.63 5.03
CA ALA A 119 0.41 -27.02 4.61
C ALA A 119 -0.77 -27.72 5.31
N LEU A 120 -0.98 -27.45 6.60
CA LEU A 120 -2.12 -27.97 7.36
C LEU A 120 -3.45 -27.43 6.82
N ILE A 121 -3.56 -26.12 6.56
CA ILE A 121 -4.76 -25.51 5.95
C ILE A 121 -5.08 -26.16 4.60
N THR A 122 -4.06 -26.38 3.77
CA THR A 122 -4.23 -27.07 2.48
C THR A 122 -4.71 -28.51 2.67
N LYS A 123 -4.10 -29.26 3.59
CA LYS A 123 -4.47 -30.64 3.90
C LYS A 123 -5.93 -30.74 4.36
N LEU A 124 -6.30 -29.99 5.39
CA LEU A 124 -7.67 -29.99 5.96
C LEU A 124 -8.72 -29.56 4.92
N ARG A 125 -8.36 -28.62 4.04
CA ARG A 125 -9.29 -28.22 2.97
C ARG A 125 -9.47 -29.30 1.91
N ASN A 126 -8.40 -30.04 1.56
CA ASN A 126 -8.47 -31.15 0.63
C ASN A 126 -9.25 -32.35 1.19
N GLU A 127 -9.27 -32.51 2.52
CA GLU A 127 -10.12 -33.47 3.24
C GLU A 127 -11.61 -33.07 3.26
N GLY A 128 -11.96 -31.90 2.70
CA GLY A 128 -13.34 -31.46 2.54
C GLY A 128 -13.91 -30.64 3.70
N LEU A 129 -13.13 -30.34 4.74
CA LEU A 129 -13.61 -29.55 5.88
C LEU A 129 -13.99 -28.14 5.46
N SER A 130 -15.06 -27.60 6.05
CA SER A 130 -15.47 -26.21 5.87
C SER A 130 -14.50 -25.24 6.54
N TRP A 131 -14.46 -23.99 6.07
CA TRP A 131 -13.57 -22.98 6.66
C TRP A 131 -13.88 -22.69 8.13
N GLN A 132 -15.16 -22.78 8.51
CA GLN A 132 -15.63 -22.60 9.87
C GLN A 132 -15.13 -23.72 10.79
N GLU A 133 -15.12 -24.97 10.32
CA GLU A 133 -14.60 -26.11 11.09
C GLU A 133 -13.09 -26.02 11.26
N ILE A 134 -12.36 -25.70 10.18
CA ILE A 134 -10.91 -25.51 10.21
C ILE A 134 -10.56 -24.37 11.20
N GLN A 135 -11.29 -23.26 11.15
CA GLN A 135 -11.13 -22.16 12.10
C GLN A 135 -11.34 -22.63 13.54
N LYS A 136 -12.51 -23.23 13.83
CA LYS A 136 -12.90 -23.58 15.21
C LYS A 136 -11.95 -24.61 15.83
N ARG A 137 -11.48 -25.60 15.05
CA ARG A 137 -10.67 -26.71 15.55
C ARG A 137 -9.17 -26.41 15.60
N HIS A 138 -8.64 -25.70 14.61
CA HIS A 138 -7.18 -25.58 14.44
C HIS A 138 -6.67 -24.13 14.52
N PHE A 139 -7.49 -23.15 14.19
CA PHE A 139 -7.06 -21.74 14.07
C PHE A 139 -8.06 -20.77 14.72
N PRO A 140 -8.37 -20.90 16.03
CA PRO A 140 -9.42 -20.12 16.67
C PRO A 140 -9.14 -18.62 16.69
N THR A 141 -7.87 -18.22 16.61
CA THR A 141 -7.41 -16.82 16.58
C THR A 141 -7.50 -16.19 15.18
N HIS A 142 -7.77 -16.98 14.15
CA HIS A 142 -7.90 -16.51 12.77
C HIS A 142 -9.36 -16.50 12.34
N SER A 143 -9.70 -15.70 11.33
CA SER A 143 -11.03 -15.74 10.73
C SER A 143 -11.08 -16.78 9.60
N ALA A 144 -12.23 -17.43 9.42
CA ALA A 144 -12.49 -18.30 8.27
C ALA A 144 -12.17 -17.63 6.92
N ARG A 145 -12.44 -16.32 6.79
CA ARG A 145 -12.09 -15.54 5.60
C ARG A 145 -10.58 -15.47 5.37
N ASN A 146 -9.79 -15.23 6.43
CA ASN A 146 -8.33 -15.19 6.31
C ASN A 146 -7.77 -16.55 5.90
N LEU A 147 -8.29 -17.65 6.47
CA LEU A 147 -7.91 -19.01 6.08
C LEU A 147 -8.19 -19.25 4.59
N ALA A 148 -9.38 -18.86 4.11
CA ALA A 148 -9.75 -18.99 2.70
C ALA A 148 -8.82 -18.17 1.78
N CYS A 149 -8.55 -16.90 2.11
CA CYS A 149 -7.61 -16.07 1.35
C CYS A 149 -6.19 -16.68 1.33
N THR A 150 -5.72 -17.19 2.47
CA THR A 150 -4.41 -17.85 2.55
C THR A 150 -4.37 -19.10 1.69
N TYR A 151 -5.37 -19.97 1.77
CA TYR A 151 -5.46 -21.16 0.93
C TYR A 151 -5.47 -20.81 -0.56
N SER A 152 -6.27 -19.81 -0.98
CA SER A 152 -6.25 -19.34 -2.37
C SER A 152 -4.87 -18.90 -2.80
N SER A 153 -4.13 -18.16 -1.95
CA SER A 153 -2.77 -17.71 -2.25
C SER A 153 -1.74 -18.85 -2.27
N THR A 154 -1.92 -19.91 -1.49
CA THR A 154 -1.01 -21.07 -1.47
C THR A 154 -1.28 -22.03 -2.62
N ARG A 155 -2.55 -22.21 -2.99
CA ARG A 155 -2.92 -23.05 -4.13
C ARG A 155 -2.36 -22.48 -5.44
N THR A 156 -2.37 -21.17 -5.59
CA THR A 156 -1.68 -20.49 -6.71
C THR A 156 -0.16 -20.64 -6.66
N ALA A 157 0.45 -20.99 -5.52
CA ALA A 157 1.89 -21.17 -5.40
C ALA A 157 2.35 -22.63 -5.62
N ARG A 158 1.53 -23.63 -5.25
CA ARG A 158 1.92 -25.06 -5.33
C ARG A 158 1.45 -25.79 -6.58
N GLY A 159 0.40 -25.33 -7.25
CA GLY A 159 -0.06 -25.96 -8.50
C GLY A 159 0.51 -25.26 -9.72
N ASN A 160 1.71 -25.66 -10.16
CA ASN A 160 2.25 -25.58 -11.54
C ASN A 160 2.09 -24.31 -12.40
N ASP A 161 1.65 -23.20 -11.82
CA ASP A 161 1.73 -21.86 -12.38
C ASP A 161 2.20 -21.01 -11.20
N VAL A 162 3.49 -21.14 -10.87
CA VAL A 162 4.21 -19.91 -10.55
C VAL A 162 3.93 -19.04 -11.75
N PHE A 163 2.91 -18.18 -11.66
CA PHE A 163 2.72 -17.11 -12.62
C PHE A 163 3.97 -16.27 -12.43
N VAL A 164 5.05 -16.70 -13.07
CA VAL A 164 6.28 -15.97 -13.20
C VAL A 164 5.78 -14.61 -13.63
N TYR A 165 6.16 -13.58 -12.88
CA TYR A 165 5.91 -12.20 -13.28
C TYR A 165 6.71 -11.96 -14.57
N ARG A 166 6.25 -12.57 -15.66
CA ARG A 166 6.81 -12.48 -16.99
C ARG A 166 6.27 -11.20 -17.55
N LEU A 167 7.19 -10.31 -17.93
CA LEU A 167 6.84 -9.09 -18.65
C LEU A 167 6.02 -9.46 -19.89
N TRP A 168 5.08 -8.59 -20.26
CA TRP A 168 4.28 -8.78 -21.46
C TRP A 168 5.18 -8.56 -22.67
N SER A 169 5.51 -9.62 -23.39
CA SER A 169 6.24 -9.50 -24.65
C SER A 169 5.33 -8.95 -25.75
N LYS A 170 5.91 -8.63 -26.90
CA LYS A 170 5.13 -8.18 -28.06
C LYS A 170 4.20 -9.28 -28.55
N GLU A 171 4.68 -10.52 -28.60
CA GLU A 171 3.90 -11.69 -29.01
C GLU A 171 2.74 -11.95 -28.04
N ASP A 172 2.94 -11.76 -26.73
CA ASP A 172 1.85 -11.89 -25.76
C ASP A 172 0.75 -10.85 -26.01
N VAL A 173 1.13 -9.62 -26.34
CA VAL A 173 0.17 -8.55 -26.62
C VAL A 173 -0.62 -8.84 -27.89
N GLU A 174 0.06 -9.28 -28.95
CA GLU A 174 -0.58 -9.66 -30.21
C GLU A 174 -1.54 -10.85 -30.00
N LYS A 175 -1.10 -11.90 -29.29
CA LYS A 175 -1.93 -13.04 -28.93
C LYS A 175 -3.14 -12.62 -28.09
N LEU A 176 -2.98 -11.72 -27.13
CA LEU A 176 -4.09 -11.20 -26.33
C LEU A 176 -5.13 -10.48 -27.19
N LEU A 177 -4.68 -9.61 -28.09
CA LEU A 177 -5.57 -8.86 -29.00
C LEU A 177 -6.28 -9.80 -29.97
N LEU A 178 -5.57 -10.77 -30.55
CA LEU A 178 -6.14 -11.82 -31.41
C LEU A 178 -7.27 -12.59 -30.70
N LEU A 179 -6.98 -13.13 -29.51
CA LEU A 179 -7.95 -13.92 -28.76
C LEU A 179 -9.17 -13.09 -28.33
N ARG A 180 -8.99 -11.79 -28.03
CA ARG A 180 -10.05 -10.93 -27.52
C ARG A 180 -10.86 -10.23 -28.60
N GLU A 181 -10.21 -9.65 -29.59
CA GLU A 181 -10.84 -8.81 -30.62
C GLU A 181 -11.37 -9.65 -31.79
N GLU A 182 -10.63 -10.68 -32.22
CA GLU A 182 -11.05 -11.52 -33.34
C GLU A 182 -11.87 -12.72 -32.86
N ARG A 183 -11.35 -13.50 -31.91
CA ARG A 183 -12.03 -14.72 -31.43
C ARG A 183 -13.11 -14.48 -30.37
N LYS A 184 -13.23 -13.24 -29.87
CA LYS A 184 -14.20 -12.82 -28.83
C LYS A 184 -14.18 -13.67 -27.56
N MET A 185 -13.05 -14.31 -27.23
CA MET A 185 -12.94 -15.17 -26.04
C MET A 185 -13.10 -14.39 -24.73
N GLY A 186 -13.62 -15.05 -23.69
CA GLY A 186 -13.72 -14.50 -22.35
C GLY A 186 -12.35 -14.40 -21.67
N TYR A 187 -12.16 -13.41 -20.78
CA TYR A 187 -10.90 -13.26 -20.04
C TYR A 187 -10.43 -14.51 -19.27
N PRO A 188 -11.30 -15.35 -18.67
CA PRO A 188 -10.88 -16.60 -18.04
C PRO A 188 -10.26 -17.58 -19.04
N GLU A 189 -10.83 -17.69 -20.25
CA GLU A 189 -10.35 -18.61 -21.28
C GLU A 189 -9.03 -18.12 -21.88
N ILE A 190 -8.92 -16.81 -22.11
CA ILE A 190 -7.67 -16.17 -22.56
C ILE A 190 -6.56 -16.40 -21.53
N ALA A 191 -6.87 -16.26 -20.23
CA ALA A 191 -5.93 -16.49 -19.15
C ALA A 191 -5.36 -17.92 -19.18
N VAL A 192 -6.23 -18.93 -19.34
CA VAL A 192 -5.81 -20.33 -19.50
C VAL A 192 -4.96 -20.51 -20.78
N ALA A 193 -5.40 -19.98 -21.92
CA ALA A 193 -4.71 -20.11 -23.21
C ALA A 193 -3.32 -19.42 -23.26
N MET A 194 -3.10 -18.45 -22.36
CA MET A 194 -1.84 -17.70 -22.27
C MET A 194 -0.94 -18.13 -21.11
N GLY A 195 -1.39 -19.03 -20.23
CA GLY A 195 -0.68 -19.32 -18.98
C GLY A 195 -0.51 -18.05 -18.11
N ARG A 196 -1.55 -17.20 -18.05
CA ARG A 196 -1.55 -15.96 -17.25
C ARG A 196 -2.77 -15.86 -16.35
N THR A 197 -2.71 -15.04 -15.30
CA THR A 197 -3.89 -14.82 -14.45
C THR A 197 -4.94 -13.96 -15.16
N ASN A 198 -6.23 -14.25 -14.90
CA ASN A 198 -7.36 -13.45 -15.38
C ASN A 198 -7.22 -11.96 -15.03
N ALA A 199 -6.76 -11.64 -13.82
CA ALA A 199 -6.51 -10.26 -13.40
C ALA A 199 -5.41 -9.57 -14.22
N SER A 200 -4.33 -10.29 -14.57
CA SER A 200 -3.24 -9.75 -15.39
C SER A 200 -3.72 -9.48 -16.82
N VAL A 201 -4.44 -10.45 -17.42
CA VAL A 201 -5.04 -10.32 -18.75
C VAL A 201 -6.01 -9.13 -18.82
N LYS A 202 -6.95 -9.03 -17.87
CA LYS A 202 -7.91 -7.90 -17.79
C LYS A 202 -7.20 -6.55 -17.66
N THR A 203 -6.22 -6.48 -16.76
CA THR A 203 -5.45 -5.25 -16.54
C THR A 203 -4.72 -4.83 -17.80
N LYS A 204 -3.99 -5.77 -18.43
CA LYS A 204 -3.23 -5.48 -19.65
C LYS A 204 -4.15 -5.06 -20.80
N TYR A 205 -5.24 -5.78 -21.03
CA TYR A 205 -6.19 -5.43 -22.10
C TYR A 205 -6.77 -4.04 -21.87
N ARG A 206 -7.21 -3.72 -20.65
CA ARG A 206 -7.69 -2.37 -20.30
C ARG A 206 -6.64 -1.30 -20.57
N ASP A 207 -5.38 -1.56 -20.23
CA ASP A 207 -4.30 -0.60 -20.45
C ASP A 207 -4.02 -0.41 -21.96
N LEU A 208 -4.12 -1.48 -22.77
CA LEU A 208 -4.03 -1.42 -24.24
C LEU A 208 -5.22 -0.66 -24.86
N SER A 209 -6.45 -0.94 -24.42
CA SER A 209 -7.65 -0.23 -24.88
C SER A 209 -7.55 1.26 -24.58
N LYS A 210 -7.11 1.63 -23.37
CA LYS A 210 -6.84 3.03 -23.01
C LYS A 210 -5.75 3.66 -23.86
N ALA A 211 -4.66 2.95 -24.15
CA ALA A 211 -3.60 3.46 -25.01
C ALA A 211 -4.08 3.70 -26.45
N ARG A 212 -4.93 2.82 -26.98
CA ARG A 212 -5.56 2.98 -28.29
C ARG A 212 -6.53 4.16 -28.33
N GLU A 213 -7.36 4.32 -27.30
CA GLU A 213 -8.27 5.46 -27.15
C GLU A 213 -7.51 6.80 -27.12
N MET A 214 -6.39 6.85 -26.40
CA MET A 214 -5.53 8.04 -26.36
C MET A 214 -4.90 8.38 -27.72
N ARG A 215 -4.51 7.38 -28.53
CA ARG A 215 -3.96 7.62 -29.88
C ARG A 215 -5.00 8.14 -30.87
N LEU A 216 -6.25 7.72 -30.71
CA LEU A 216 -7.35 8.11 -31.59
C LEU A 216 -7.95 9.49 -31.23
N GLY A 217 -7.33 10.24 -30.31
CA GLY A 217 -7.76 11.60 -29.97
C GLY A 217 -9.11 11.66 -29.26
N SER A 218 -9.66 10.53 -28.80
CA SER A 218 -10.88 10.52 -28.00
C SER A 218 -10.58 11.23 -26.68
N GLN A 219 -11.22 12.39 -26.45
CA GLN A 219 -11.24 13.09 -25.17
C GLN A 219 -12.07 12.33 -24.10
N GLY A 220 -12.01 11.00 -24.12
CA GLY A 220 -12.66 10.13 -23.15
C GLY A 220 -12.20 10.50 -21.75
N ARG A 221 -13.17 10.85 -20.90
CA ARG A 221 -13.04 11.18 -19.46
C ARG A 221 -12.55 9.99 -18.62
N GLY A 222 -11.69 9.13 -19.15
CA GLY A 222 -10.96 8.18 -18.36
C GLY A 222 -10.00 8.97 -17.47
N TYR A 223 -10.11 8.82 -16.15
CA TYR A 223 -9.07 9.24 -15.23
C TYR A 223 -7.78 8.50 -15.60
N VAL A 224 -7.03 9.07 -16.54
CA VAL A 224 -5.63 8.76 -16.70
C VAL A 224 -5.05 9.21 -15.37
N ARG A 225 -4.61 8.25 -14.54
CA ARG A 225 -3.46 8.54 -13.67
C ARG A 225 -2.35 8.80 -14.66
N VAL A 226 -2.34 10.00 -15.24
CA VAL A 226 -1.19 10.56 -15.90
C VAL A 226 -0.15 10.34 -14.82
N LYS A 227 0.88 9.54 -15.09
CA LYS A 227 2.08 9.61 -14.27
C LYS A 227 2.51 11.06 -14.45
N SER A 228 1.97 11.94 -13.61
CA SER A 228 1.99 13.38 -13.78
C SER A 228 3.36 13.90 -13.33
N ARG A 229 4.42 13.19 -13.73
CA ARG A 229 5.53 13.87 -14.33
C ARG A 229 4.95 14.49 -15.60
N LEU A 230 4.19 15.59 -15.44
CA LEU A 230 3.92 16.44 -16.58
C LEU A 230 5.30 16.69 -17.15
N HIS A 231 5.52 16.17 -18.34
CA HIS A 231 6.67 16.55 -19.13
C HIS A 231 6.71 18.09 -19.09
N TRP A 232 7.88 18.62 -18.73
CA TRP A 232 8.15 20.04 -18.82
C TRP A 232 8.67 20.22 -20.23
N PRO A 233 7.92 20.88 -21.13
CA PRO A 233 8.47 21.33 -22.40
C PRO A 233 9.79 22.08 -22.14
N ASP A 234 10.72 21.96 -23.07
CA ASP A 234 12.04 22.59 -22.92
C ASP A 234 11.91 24.11 -22.78
N GLU A 235 10.88 24.73 -23.39
CA GLU A 235 10.58 26.15 -23.28
C GLU A 235 10.08 26.54 -21.87
N ASP A 236 9.19 25.73 -21.29
CA ASP A 236 8.72 25.94 -19.91
C ASP A 236 9.89 25.79 -18.92
N GLU A 237 10.78 24.84 -19.19
CA GLU A 237 11.95 24.60 -18.36
C GLU A 237 12.99 25.72 -18.47
N ALA A 238 13.26 26.22 -19.68
CA ALA A 238 14.12 27.38 -19.91
C ALA A 238 13.59 28.63 -19.19
N ARG A 239 12.28 28.89 -19.31
CA ARG A 239 11.61 30.00 -18.61
C ARG A 239 11.67 29.84 -17.08
N LEU A 240 11.57 28.61 -16.59
CA LEU A 240 11.70 28.33 -15.16
C LEU A 240 13.12 28.59 -14.65
N VAL A 241 14.15 28.22 -15.43
CA VAL A 241 15.56 28.54 -15.14
C VAL A 241 15.76 30.06 -15.08
N GLU A 242 15.27 30.79 -16.08
CA GLU A 242 15.37 32.25 -16.17
C GLU A 242 14.76 32.93 -14.93
N MET A 243 13.52 32.59 -14.58
CA MET A 243 12.85 33.15 -13.40
C MET A 243 13.60 32.82 -12.10
N ILE A 244 14.15 31.61 -11.97
CA ILE A 244 14.95 31.22 -10.80
C ILE A 244 16.24 32.06 -10.73
N THR A 245 16.92 32.26 -11.85
CA THR A 245 18.16 33.07 -11.91
C THR A 245 17.90 34.55 -11.65
N GLN A 246 16.72 35.06 -12.02
CA GLN A 246 16.25 36.41 -11.70
C GLN A 246 15.80 36.56 -10.22
N GLY A 247 15.84 35.49 -9.42
CA GLY A 247 15.46 35.53 -8.02
C GLY A 247 13.95 35.52 -7.76
N ALA A 248 13.12 35.16 -8.76
CA ALA A 248 11.67 35.09 -8.58
C ALA A 248 11.28 34.12 -7.46
N THR A 249 10.30 34.52 -6.66
CA THR A 249 9.76 33.71 -5.58
C THR A 249 8.95 32.54 -6.12
N ASN A 250 8.85 31.44 -5.35
CA ASN A 250 8.02 30.29 -5.72
C ASN A 250 6.55 30.68 -5.99
N LYS A 251 6.06 31.76 -5.36
CA LYS A 251 4.70 32.27 -5.54
C LYS A 251 4.52 32.92 -6.91
N GLU A 252 5.47 33.76 -7.33
CA GLU A 252 5.48 34.39 -8.65
C GLU A 252 5.62 33.35 -9.75
N ILE A 253 6.52 32.38 -9.55
CA ILE A 253 6.67 31.24 -10.46
C ILE A 253 5.38 30.40 -10.53
N CYS A 254 4.64 30.22 -9.44
CA CYS A 254 3.36 29.50 -9.52
C CYS A 254 2.29 30.28 -10.30
N ALA A 255 2.33 31.61 -10.27
CA ALA A 255 1.36 32.46 -10.96
C ALA A 255 1.50 32.40 -12.49
N THR A 256 2.71 32.14 -13.02
CA THR A 256 2.96 32.04 -14.47
C THR A 256 2.48 30.72 -15.09
N TRP A 257 2.29 29.65 -14.30
CA TRP A 257 1.75 28.36 -14.77
C TRP A 257 0.46 27.95 -14.05
N PRO A 258 -0.68 28.64 -14.27
CA PRO A 258 -1.94 28.39 -13.56
C PRO A 258 -2.54 26.98 -13.80
N ARG A 259 -2.16 26.33 -14.92
CA ARG A 259 -2.60 24.96 -15.24
C ARG A 259 -1.79 23.90 -14.49
N ARG A 260 -0.64 24.24 -13.91
CA ARG A 260 0.23 23.32 -13.17
C ARG A 260 -0.06 23.43 -11.67
N LYS A 261 0.02 22.30 -10.95
CA LYS A 261 -0.17 22.30 -9.50
C LYS A 261 1.07 22.91 -8.82
N PRO A 262 0.91 23.78 -7.80
CA PRO A 262 2.04 24.39 -7.08
C PRO A 262 3.07 23.37 -6.55
N ILE A 263 2.62 22.22 -6.05
CA ILE A 263 3.52 21.16 -5.57
C ILE A 263 4.38 20.55 -6.69
N GLY A 264 3.87 20.50 -7.93
CA GLY A 264 4.62 20.01 -9.08
C GLY A 264 5.68 21.00 -9.54
N ILE A 265 5.33 22.29 -9.52
CA ILE A 265 6.26 23.39 -9.82
C ILE A 265 7.37 23.43 -8.76
N GLY A 266 7.04 23.39 -7.46
CA GLY A 266 8.01 23.38 -6.37
C GLY A 266 9.03 22.23 -6.47
N ARG A 267 8.59 21.03 -6.86
CA ARG A 267 9.50 19.90 -7.12
C ARG A 267 10.44 20.16 -8.29
N LYS A 268 9.96 20.73 -9.39
CA LYS A 268 10.80 21.05 -10.56
C LYS A 268 11.79 22.18 -10.26
N ILE A 269 11.37 23.21 -9.51
CA ILE A 269 12.27 24.28 -9.04
C ILE A 269 13.44 23.68 -8.24
N LEU A 270 13.17 22.76 -7.30
CA LEU A 270 14.22 22.09 -6.54
C LEU A 270 15.17 21.28 -7.42
N GLU A 271 14.64 20.55 -8.41
CA GLU A 271 15.44 19.80 -9.38
C GLU A 271 16.34 20.71 -10.22
N ILE A 272 15.79 21.82 -10.73
CA ILE A 272 16.53 22.81 -11.51
C ILE A 272 17.59 23.50 -10.66
N LYS A 273 17.24 23.99 -9.47
CA LYS A 273 18.19 24.60 -8.53
C LYS A 273 19.35 23.66 -8.23
N LYS A 274 19.08 22.37 -8.05
CA LYS A 274 20.12 21.35 -7.88
C LYS A 274 21.00 21.20 -9.12
N ARG A 275 20.42 21.18 -10.31
CA ARG A 275 21.15 21.07 -11.57
C ARG A 275 22.07 22.26 -11.84
N ILE A 276 21.61 23.49 -11.57
CA ILE A 276 22.37 24.73 -11.81
C ILE A 276 23.25 25.14 -10.62
N GLY A 277 23.35 24.31 -9.59
CA GLY A 277 24.19 24.60 -8.41
C GLY A 277 23.65 25.68 -7.46
N LEU A 278 22.43 26.19 -7.68
CA LEU A 278 21.78 27.18 -6.80
C LEU A 278 21.08 26.57 -5.60
N SER A 279 20.85 25.26 -5.56
CA SER A 279 20.49 24.62 -4.30
C SER A 279 21.77 24.40 -3.52
N GLU A 280 22.03 25.23 -2.51
CA GLU A 280 22.86 24.76 -1.42
C GLU A 280 22.25 23.43 -0.97
N PRO A 281 23.01 22.33 -0.91
CA PRO A 281 22.52 21.15 -0.21
C PRO A 281 22.05 21.66 1.15
N PRO A 282 20.82 21.35 1.59
CA PRO A 282 20.28 21.88 2.84
C PRO A 282 21.38 21.73 3.88
N LYS A 283 21.90 22.86 4.42
CA LYS A 283 23.14 22.88 5.19
C LYS A 283 23.08 21.71 6.15
N VAL A 284 23.91 20.70 5.85
CA VAL A 284 23.60 19.32 6.25
C VAL A 284 23.70 19.18 7.77
N ASN A 285 24.24 20.16 8.48
CA ASN A 285 23.80 20.52 9.81
C ASN A 285 23.89 22.05 9.94
N PRO A 286 22.85 22.74 10.42
CA PRO A 286 22.99 24.14 10.81
C PRO A 286 24.02 24.28 11.95
N VAL A 287 24.16 23.24 12.77
CA VAL A 287 25.05 23.20 13.93
C VAL A 287 26.44 22.67 13.54
N ASP A 288 27.48 23.46 13.77
CA ASP A 288 28.88 23.05 13.56
C ASP A 288 29.30 21.96 14.56
N LYS A 289 30.41 21.27 14.28
CA LYS A 289 30.87 20.13 15.08
C LYS A 289 31.17 20.51 16.53
N LYS A 290 31.65 21.74 16.81
CA LYS A 290 31.96 22.18 18.18
C LYS A 290 30.67 22.45 18.95
N SER A 291 29.71 23.13 18.32
CA SER A 291 28.38 23.37 18.89
C SER A 291 27.62 22.06 19.15
N LEU A 292 27.73 21.07 18.25
CA LEU A 292 27.14 19.75 18.44
C LEU A 292 27.74 19.02 19.65
N ALA A 293 29.06 19.10 19.84
CA ALA A 293 29.73 18.53 21.01
C ALA A 293 29.32 19.22 22.32
N LYS A 294 29.24 20.56 22.32
CA LYS A 294 28.75 21.35 23.47
C LYS A 294 27.31 20.96 23.83
N MET A 295 26.41 20.93 22.87
CA MET A 295 25.01 20.51 23.05
C MET A 295 24.91 19.09 23.62
N THR A 296 25.69 18.14 23.10
CA THR A 296 25.70 16.75 23.61
C THR A 296 26.16 16.69 25.06
N LYS A 297 27.18 17.47 25.43
CA LYS A 297 27.68 17.58 26.81
C LYS A 297 26.60 18.15 27.75
N LEU A 298 25.94 19.24 27.36
CA LEU A 298 24.84 19.83 28.12
C LEU A 298 23.68 18.85 28.31
N LYS A 299 23.36 18.06 27.27
CA LYS A 299 22.36 17.00 27.39
C LYS A 299 22.75 15.89 28.35
N ALA A 300 24.02 15.47 28.35
CA ALA A 300 24.51 14.49 29.30
C ALA A 300 24.48 15.01 30.75
N GLN A 301 24.59 16.33 30.95
CA GLN A 301 24.46 17.00 32.25
C GLN A 301 23.00 17.22 32.70
N GLY A 302 22.01 16.77 31.91
CA GLY A 302 20.59 16.88 32.26
C GLY A 302 19.92 18.19 31.85
N ALA A 303 20.61 19.09 31.13
CA ALA A 303 20.01 20.35 30.70
C ALA A 303 18.76 20.16 29.81
N THR A 304 17.74 20.95 30.06
CA THR A 304 16.51 20.99 29.26
C THR A 304 16.80 21.55 27.87
N TRP A 305 15.94 21.25 26.90
CA TRP A 305 16.12 21.78 25.54
C TRP A 305 16.01 23.31 25.49
N LYS A 306 15.23 23.90 26.41
CA LYS A 306 15.04 25.35 26.50
C LYS A 306 16.33 26.02 26.98
N GLU A 307 16.93 25.53 28.06
CA GLU A 307 18.22 26.04 28.57
C GLU A 307 19.34 25.94 27.52
N ILE A 308 19.37 24.85 26.75
CA ILE A 308 20.37 24.68 25.68
C ILE A 308 20.14 25.69 24.55
N ALA A 309 18.88 25.95 24.16
CA ALA A 309 18.56 26.96 23.16
C ALA A 309 18.89 28.38 23.65
N ASP A 310 18.66 28.67 24.93
CA ASP A 310 19.02 29.95 25.54
C ASP A 310 20.56 30.14 25.59
N MET A 311 21.32 29.07 25.81
CA MET A 311 22.80 29.08 25.79
C MET A 311 23.43 29.08 24.39
N MET A 312 22.64 28.77 23.36
CA MET A 312 23.08 28.64 21.96
C MET A 312 22.10 29.43 21.07
N SER A 313 21.96 30.72 21.37
CA SER A 313 20.98 31.63 20.78
C SER A 313 21.11 31.80 19.26
N GLU A 314 22.24 31.39 18.68
CA GLU A 314 22.47 31.34 17.24
C GLU A 314 21.69 30.23 16.52
N PHE A 315 21.08 29.29 17.26
CA PHE A 315 20.28 28.20 16.70
C PHE A 315 18.86 28.20 17.25
N THR A 316 17.91 27.82 16.41
CA THR A 316 16.55 27.57 16.88
C THR A 316 16.45 26.24 17.65
N LEU A 317 15.49 26.14 18.57
CA LEU A 317 15.19 24.92 19.32
C LEU A 317 15.03 23.69 18.42
N ALA A 318 14.37 23.85 17.27
CA ALA A 318 14.12 22.78 16.31
C ALA A 318 15.41 22.30 15.63
N GLU A 319 16.31 23.22 15.29
CA GLU A 319 17.61 22.89 14.69
C GLU A 319 18.49 22.12 15.67
N LEU A 320 18.53 22.54 16.93
CA LEU A 320 19.26 21.84 17.99
C LEU A 320 18.72 20.43 18.22
N GLN A 321 17.40 20.27 18.33
CA GLN A 321 16.76 18.96 18.49
C GLN A 321 17.05 18.03 17.31
N TYR A 322 16.93 18.53 16.09
CA TYR A 322 17.21 17.78 14.88
C TYR A 322 18.68 17.35 14.79
N ALA A 323 19.60 18.29 15.04
CA ALA A 323 21.04 18.02 15.04
C ALA A 323 21.43 16.94 16.07
N TYR A 324 20.87 17.00 17.28
CA TYR A 324 21.12 16.02 18.32
C TYR A 324 20.57 14.63 17.97
N GLN A 325 19.32 14.53 17.54
CA GLN A 325 18.72 13.24 17.16
C GLN A 325 19.52 12.55 16.07
N ARG A 326 20.01 13.34 15.11
CA ARG A 326 20.85 12.84 14.04
C ARG A 326 22.23 12.39 14.53
N ASP A 327 22.86 13.11 15.46
CA ASP A 327 24.13 12.71 16.06
C ASP A 327 23.99 11.40 16.85
N VAL A 328 22.94 11.27 17.66
CA VAL A 328 22.62 10.04 18.40
C VAL A 328 22.42 8.86 17.44
N ALA A 329 21.70 9.06 16.33
CA ALA A 329 21.51 8.02 15.33
C ALA A 329 22.83 7.59 14.65
N ARG A 330 23.73 8.56 14.37
CA ARG A 330 25.07 8.27 13.82
C ARG A 330 25.92 7.45 14.79
N ARG A 331 25.96 7.82 16.07
CA ARG A 331 26.72 7.08 17.10
C ARG A 331 26.20 5.64 17.24
N ARG A 332 24.89 5.46 17.36
CA ARG A 332 24.28 4.11 17.40
C ARG A 332 24.65 3.25 16.20
N LYS A 333 24.71 3.84 15.01
CA LYS A 333 25.13 3.15 13.80
C LYS A 333 26.60 2.74 13.86
N ALA A 334 27.48 3.64 14.29
CA ALA A 334 28.91 3.36 14.47
C ALA A 334 29.15 2.27 15.55
N ASP A 335 28.46 2.35 16.68
CA ASP A 335 28.54 1.34 17.75
C ASP A 335 28.07 -0.04 17.24
N ALA A 336 27.00 -0.08 16.43
CA ALA A 336 26.51 -1.31 15.82
C ALA A 336 27.52 -1.90 14.82
N GLU A 337 28.13 -1.07 13.97
CA GLU A 337 29.17 -1.48 13.02
C GLU A 337 30.42 -1.99 13.75
N GLU A 338 30.83 -1.33 14.84
CA GLU A 338 31.96 -1.76 15.67
C GLU A 338 31.68 -3.09 16.38
N ASN A 339 30.46 -3.29 16.90
CA ASN A 339 30.06 -4.54 17.53
C ASN A 339 30.01 -5.70 16.53
N VAL A 340 29.55 -5.46 15.30
CA VAL A 340 29.61 -6.45 14.22
C VAL A 340 31.05 -6.80 13.87
N ALA A 341 31.93 -5.80 13.75
CA ALA A 341 33.35 -6.03 13.47
C ALA A 341 34.07 -6.81 14.58
N LYS A 342 33.74 -6.54 15.86
CA LYS A 342 34.26 -7.31 17.01
C LYS A 342 33.73 -8.74 17.03
N ALA A 343 32.45 -8.95 16.71
CA ALA A 343 31.86 -10.29 16.65
C ALA A 343 32.50 -11.15 15.54
N SER A 344 32.79 -10.57 14.37
CA SER A 344 33.47 -11.29 13.28
C SER A 344 34.89 -11.72 13.64
N LYS A 345 35.63 -10.95 14.43
CA LYS A 345 37.01 -11.29 14.85
C LYS A 345 37.10 -12.38 15.90
N ASN A 346 36.03 -12.61 16.68
CA ASN A 346 36.01 -13.63 17.73
C ASN A 346 35.44 -14.97 17.24
N GLY A 347 34.99 -15.06 15.99
CA GLY A 347 34.40 -16.25 15.39
C GLY A 347 35.29 -16.97 14.38
N GLU A 348 36.51 -16.47 14.16
CA GLU A 348 37.63 -17.19 13.52
C GLU A 348 38.50 -17.82 14.62
#